data_AF-A0A7X8ZFI7-F1
#
_entry.id   AF-A0A7X8ZFI7-F1
#
_cell.length_a   1.000
_cell.length_b   1.000
_cell.length_c   1.000
_cell.angle_alpha   90.00
_cell.angle_beta   90.00
_cell.angle_gamma   90.00
#
_symmetry.space_group_name_H-M   'P 1'
#
loop_
_entity.id
_entity.type
_entity.pdbx_description
1 polymer ?
#
loop_
_entity_poly.entity_id
_entity_poly.type
_entity_poly.pdbx_seq_one_letter_code
_entity_poly.pdbx_strand_id
1 'polypeptide(L)'
;MIGMYAHHAGSGHLHRARAIQHHLDTDSVVFSSAEGADITLPLDLDPDSAPDDQTAGGTLHWAPVGVEGLSTRLAIIAQWIARHHPSVFYVDCSVEVAAFVRLMGIPVITIAMPGVRFDDTHQLGYSQASAIIAAWPDWVPIPPHLTAHADRLHMVGGISRFESIDGGETAAQREGVVILRGVGGDDFDSQDWPEATVLGGDVLVSDPTPHLRAASVVIAAAGQNSVADIALTGAPAIIFPQERPFGEQHATASILEEAELAVVPHSFPSPEQWEELIELAALRAENWHRWQTTGAAKRAAAVIDQVAAKNRK
;
A
#
# COMPACT_ATOMS: atom_id res chain seq x y z
N MET A 1 -5.75 -10.56 21.24
CA MET A 1 -6.47 -10.38 19.96
C MET A 1 -6.12 -9.02 19.39
N ILE A 2 -6.01 -8.92 18.06
CA ILE A 2 -5.64 -7.71 17.31
C ILE A 2 -6.78 -7.35 16.34
N GLY A 3 -7.12 -6.07 16.22
CA GLY A 3 -7.99 -5.58 15.14
C GLY A 3 -7.16 -5.02 13.98
N MET A 4 -7.59 -5.21 12.74
CA MET A 4 -6.93 -4.65 11.56
C MET A 4 -7.97 -4.03 10.62
N TYR A 5 -7.84 -2.76 10.26
CA TYR A 5 -8.69 -2.11 9.26
C TYR A 5 -7.92 -1.96 7.95
N ALA A 6 -8.54 -2.32 6.84
CA ALA A 6 -8.03 -2.09 5.50
C ALA A 6 -9.02 -1.24 4.69
N HIS A 7 -8.54 -0.09 4.20
CA HIS A 7 -9.35 0.78 3.36
C HIS A 7 -9.79 0.08 2.06
N HIS A 8 -10.97 0.44 1.54
CA HIS A 8 -11.58 -0.25 0.40
C HIS A 8 -11.21 0.35 -0.96
N ALA A 9 -10.66 1.57 -0.98
CA ALA A 9 -10.20 2.21 -2.21
C ALA A 9 -8.99 1.45 -2.78
N GLY A 10 -9.21 0.72 -3.87
CA GLY A 10 -8.23 -0.19 -4.45
C GLY A 10 -8.09 -1.51 -3.67
N SER A 11 -7.65 -2.57 -4.34
CA SER A 11 -7.44 -3.88 -3.71
C SER A 11 -6.15 -3.96 -2.86
N GLY A 12 -5.32 -2.92 -2.90
CA GLY A 12 -3.97 -2.97 -2.35
C GLY A 12 -3.90 -3.05 -0.82
N HIS A 13 -4.80 -2.36 -0.12
CA HIS A 13 -4.79 -2.31 1.35
C HIS A 13 -5.19 -3.65 1.96
N LEU A 14 -6.24 -4.31 1.45
CA LEU A 14 -6.64 -5.63 1.98
C LEU A 14 -5.56 -6.68 1.74
N HIS A 15 -4.94 -6.67 0.56
CA HIS A 15 -3.80 -7.54 0.26
C HIS A 15 -2.63 -7.33 1.24
N ARG A 16 -2.29 -6.07 1.53
CA ARG A 16 -1.23 -5.73 2.49
C ARG A 16 -1.59 -6.17 3.90
N ALA A 17 -2.81 -5.89 4.36
CA ALA A 17 -3.29 -6.29 5.68
C ALA A 17 -3.26 -7.83 5.85
N ARG A 18 -3.66 -8.60 4.82
CA ARG A 18 -3.60 -10.06 4.84
C ARG A 18 -2.17 -10.60 4.85
N ALA A 19 -1.27 -9.99 4.07
CA ALA A 19 0.15 -10.36 4.08
C ALA A 19 0.78 -10.16 5.47
N ILE A 20 0.48 -9.04 6.12
CA ILE A 20 0.93 -8.77 7.49
C ILE A 20 0.28 -9.77 8.46
N GLN A 21 -1.03 -9.97 8.37
CA GLN A 21 -1.78 -10.86 9.25
C GLN A 21 -1.23 -12.29 9.27
N HIS A 22 -0.78 -12.80 8.11
CA HIS A 22 -0.23 -14.14 7.99
C HIS A 22 0.96 -14.40 8.93
N HIS A 23 1.69 -13.35 9.33
CA HIS A 23 2.86 -13.43 10.19
C HIS A 23 2.63 -12.99 11.63
N LEU A 24 1.40 -12.65 12.03
CA LEU A 24 1.10 -12.26 13.41
C LEU A 24 1.10 -13.49 14.32
N ASP A 25 1.73 -13.36 15.50
CA ASP A 25 1.71 -14.38 16.55
C ASP A 25 0.38 -14.38 17.33
N THR A 26 -0.36 -13.28 17.25
CA THR A 26 -1.62 -13.07 17.97
C THR A 26 -2.82 -13.16 17.03
N ASP A 27 -3.87 -13.88 17.43
CA ASP A 27 -5.16 -13.90 16.71
C ASP A 27 -5.62 -12.48 16.34
N SER A 28 -6.01 -12.32 15.08
CA SER A 28 -6.41 -11.03 14.53
C SER A 28 -7.64 -11.13 13.63
N VAL A 29 -8.32 -9.99 13.46
CA VAL A 29 -9.54 -9.87 12.64
C VAL A 29 -9.39 -8.67 11.70
N VAL A 30 -9.57 -8.91 10.40
CA VAL A 30 -9.51 -7.88 9.36
C VAL A 30 -10.90 -7.35 9.02
N PHE A 31 -11.05 -6.04 9.10
CA PHE A 31 -12.24 -5.27 8.75
C PHE A 31 -12.01 -4.53 7.43
N SER A 32 -12.94 -4.64 6.49
CA SER A 32 -12.92 -3.86 5.25
C SER A 32 -14.30 -3.90 4.58
N SER A 33 -14.57 -2.97 3.67
CA SER A 33 -15.69 -3.11 2.74
C SER A 33 -15.36 -3.96 1.51
N ALA A 34 -14.08 -4.24 1.27
CA ALA A 34 -13.68 -5.15 0.19
C ALA A 34 -14.06 -6.60 0.51
N GLU A 35 -14.38 -7.37 -0.52
CA GLU A 35 -14.60 -8.81 -0.39
C GLU A 35 -13.37 -9.53 0.17
N GLY A 36 -13.59 -10.55 1.00
CA GLY A 36 -12.51 -11.30 1.63
C GLY A 36 -11.98 -10.71 2.94
N ALA A 37 -12.65 -9.74 3.55
CA ALA A 37 -12.46 -9.37 4.96
C ALA A 37 -13.05 -10.43 5.91
N ASP A 38 -12.57 -10.49 7.16
CA ASP A 38 -13.16 -11.36 8.19
C ASP A 38 -14.50 -10.79 8.67
N ILE A 39 -14.58 -9.46 8.73
CA ILE A 39 -15.80 -8.71 8.99
C ILE A 39 -15.97 -7.68 7.88
N THR A 40 -16.96 -7.91 7.02
CA THR A 40 -17.34 -6.97 5.97
C THR A 40 -18.04 -5.75 6.58
N LEU A 41 -17.53 -4.56 6.26
CA LEU A 41 -18.13 -3.29 6.63
C LEU A 41 -18.99 -2.74 5.50
N PRO A 42 -20.13 -2.09 5.78
CA PRO A 42 -20.85 -1.34 4.76
C PRO A 42 -19.98 -0.21 4.20
N LEU A 43 -20.20 0.13 2.93
CA LEU A 43 -19.62 1.32 2.32
C LEU A 43 -20.11 2.57 3.06
N ASP A 44 -19.24 3.55 3.22
CA ASP A 44 -19.51 4.84 3.87
C ASP A 44 -19.78 5.94 2.83
N LEU A 45 -20.46 5.56 1.75
CA LEU A 45 -20.87 6.40 0.63
C LEU A 45 -22.38 6.25 0.45
N ASP A 46 -23.06 7.33 0.09
CA ASP A 46 -24.42 7.28 -0.43
C ASP A 46 -24.34 7.19 -1.97
N PRO A 47 -24.84 6.12 -2.62
CA PRO A 47 -24.80 6.00 -4.07
C PRO A 47 -25.73 7.00 -4.77
N ASP A 48 -26.74 7.50 -4.08
CA ASP A 48 -27.82 8.31 -4.64
C ASP A 48 -27.62 9.82 -4.39
N SER A 49 -26.70 10.21 -3.52
CA SER A 49 -26.46 11.61 -3.18
C SER A 49 -25.02 11.94 -2.82
N ALA A 50 -24.60 13.17 -3.12
CA ALA A 50 -23.32 13.69 -2.63
C ALA A 50 -23.43 13.98 -1.13
N PRO A 51 -22.46 13.54 -0.31
CA PRO A 51 -22.53 13.73 1.12
C PRO A 51 -22.40 15.20 1.53
N ASP A 52 -23.09 15.57 2.61
CA ASP A 52 -22.94 16.87 3.25
C ASP A 52 -21.80 16.86 4.28
N ASP A 53 -21.10 17.99 4.41
CA ASP A 53 -19.98 18.22 5.35
C ASP A 53 -18.97 17.07 5.44
N GLN A 54 -18.56 16.49 4.30
CA GLN A 54 -17.69 15.30 4.26
C GLN A 54 -16.32 15.47 4.93
N THR A 55 -15.88 16.70 5.19
CA THR A 55 -14.59 16.97 5.86
C THR A 55 -14.74 17.42 7.30
N ALA A 56 -15.98 17.46 7.84
CA ALA A 56 -16.29 17.99 9.16
C ALA A 56 -15.63 19.36 9.39
N GLY A 57 -15.92 20.32 8.52
CA GLY A 57 -15.30 21.64 8.53
C GLY A 57 -13.79 21.66 8.27
N GLY A 58 -13.26 20.66 7.54
CA GLY A 58 -11.84 20.55 7.20
C GLY A 58 -10.96 19.86 8.25
N THR A 59 -11.55 19.30 9.30
CA THR A 59 -10.81 18.64 10.39
C THR A 59 -10.50 17.17 10.10
N LEU A 60 -11.23 16.56 9.16
CA LEU A 60 -11.11 15.16 8.76
C LEU A 60 -11.12 15.05 7.22
N HIS A 61 -10.71 13.90 6.68
CA HIS A 61 -10.75 13.64 5.23
C HIS A 61 -12.12 13.11 4.80
N TRP A 62 -12.75 12.27 5.63
CA TRP A 62 -14.04 11.64 5.32
C TRP A 62 -14.92 11.38 6.55
N ALA A 63 -15.80 12.33 6.86
CA ALA A 63 -16.77 12.26 7.95
C ALA A 63 -18.14 12.85 7.55
N PRO A 64 -18.76 12.36 6.46
CA PRO A 64 -20.02 12.91 5.96
C PRO A 64 -21.19 12.74 6.94
N VAL A 65 -22.08 13.73 6.94
CA VAL A 65 -23.31 13.70 7.74
C VAL A 65 -24.42 12.98 6.98
N GLY A 66 -25.21 12.17 7.68
CA GLY A 66 -26.40 11.52 7.12
C GLY A 66 -26.15 10.22 6.36
N VAL A 67 -24.90 9.76 6.24
CA VAL A 67 -24.57 8.50 5.56
C VAL A 67 -24.69 7.32 6.54
N GLU A 68 -25.75 6.52 6.41
CA GLU A 68 -26.03 5.37 7.30
C GLU A 68 -24.89 4.34 7.31
N GLY A 69 -24.26 4.12 6.15
CA GLY A 69 -23.14 3.20 6.04
C GLY A 69 -21.96 3.57 6.94
N LEU A 70 -21.66 4.87 7.09
CA LEU A 70 -20.60 5.38 7.98
C LEU A 70 -20.90 5.08 9.45
N SER A 71 -22.10 5.42 9.93
CA SER A 71 -22.47 5.17 11.33
C SER A 71 -22.55 3.67 11.63
N THR A 72 -23.06 2.87 10.70
CA THR A 72 -23.17 1.41 10.83
C THR A 72 -21.81 0.74 10.93
N ARG A 73 -20.83 1.10 10.07
CA ARG A 73 -19.48 0.52 10.15
C ARG A 73 -18.79 0.83 11.47
N LEU A 74 -18.91 2.06 11.97
CA LEU A 74 -18.28 2.46 13.24
C LEU A 74 -18.95 1.74 14.41
N ALA A 75 -20.27 1.53 14.36
CA ALA A 75 -20.98 0.73 15.34
C ALA A 75 -20.52 -0.74 15.35
N ILE A 76 -20.28 -1.35 14.18
CA ILE A 76 -19.74 -2.72 14.08
C ILE A 76 -18.35 -2.79 14.74
N ILE A 77 -17.45 -1.86 14.40
CA ILE A 77 -16.10 -1.79 14.99
C ILE A 77 -16.18 -1.60 16.52
N ALA A 78 -17.00 -0.65 17.00
CA ALA A 78 -17.16 -0.43 18.44
C ALA A 78 -17.72 -1.64 19.18
N GLN A 79 -18.72 -2.32 18.63
CA GLN A 79 -19.28 -3.53 19.23
C GLN A 79 -18.25 -4.65 19.32
N TRP A 80 -17.42 -4.81 18.29
CA TRP A 80 -16.34 -5.78 18.33
C TRP A 80 -15.28 -5.40 19.37
N ILE A 81 -14.85 -4.14 19.41
CA ILE A 81 -13.90 -3.64 20.43
C ILE A 81 -14.43 -3.88 21.84
N ALA A 82 -15.70 -3.56 22.10
CA ALA A 82 -16.34 -3.74 23.40
C ALA A 82 -16.44 -5.21 23.83
N ARG A 83 -16.56 -6.14 22.86
CA ARG A 83 -16.64 -7.57 23.13
C ARG A 83 -15.26 -8.22 23.32
N HIS A 84 -14.28 -7.81 22.52
CA HIS A 84 -13.00 -8.52 22.40
C HIS A 84 -11.84 -7.81 23.10
N HIS A 85 -11.98 -6.53 23.45
CA HIS A 85 -10.95 -5.72 24.10
C HIS A 85 -9.54 -5.93 23.48
N PRO A 86 -9.38 -5.62 22.17
CA PRO A 86 -8.12 -5.86 21.47
C PRO A 86 -6.96 -5.13 22.14
N SER A 87 -5.77 -5.74 22.14
CA SER A 87 -4.57 -5.13 22.72
C SER A 87 -4.00 -4.01 21.85
N VAL A 88 -4.29 -4.04 20.55
CA VAL A 88 -3.89 -3.02 19.57
C VAL A 88 -4.79 -3.12 18.33
N PHE A 89 -4.89 -2.02 17.58
CA PHE A 89 -5.58 -1.96 16.30
C PHE A 89 -4.66 -1.38 15.21
N TYR A 90 -4.44 -2.12 14.12
CA TYR A 90 -3.71 -1.64 12.94
C TYR A 90 -4.68 -1.01 11.93
N VAL A 91 -4.35 0.15 11.38
CA VAL A 91 -5.20 0.89 10.43
C VAL A 91 -4.40 1.19 9.17
N ASP A 92 -4.77 0.52 8.08
CA ASP A 92 -4.23 0.71 6.73
C ASP A 92 -5.10 1.74 5.99
N CYS A 93 -4.72 3.01 6.14
CA CYS A 93 -5.45 4.20 5.69
C CYS A 93 -6.79 4.45 6.43
N SER A 94 -7.23 5.72 6.45
CA SER A 94 -8.28 6.34 7.30
C SER A 94 -7.80 6.84 8.67
N VAL A 95 -7.65 8.17 8.77
CA VAL A 95 -7.39 8.86 10.03
C VAL A 95 -8.60 8.77 10.97
N GLU A 96 -9.80 8.73 10.42
CA GLU A 96 -11.06 8.70 11.15
C GLU A 96 -11.22 7.40 11.93
N VAL A 97 -10.96 6.25 11.30
CA VAL A 97 -10.96 4.96 11.99
C VAL A 97 -9.88 4.93 13.05
N ALA A 98 -8.67 5.43 12.77
CA ALA A 98 -7.61 5.52 13.76
C ALA A 98 -8.00 6.38 14.98
N ALA A 99 -8.57 7.56 14.75
CA ALA A 99 -9.05 8.45 15.81
C ALA A 99 -10.19 7.81 16.62
N PHE A 100 -11.18 7.23 15.94
CA PHE A 100 -12.30 6.55 16.57
C PHE A 100 -11.85 5.40 17.49
N VAL A 101 -10.98 4.52 17.00
CA VAL A 101 -10.44 3.41 17.78
C VAL A 101 -9.62 3.92 18.98
N ARG A 102 -8.86 5.01 18.79
CA ARG A 102 -8.11 5.64 19.87
C ARG A 102 -9.03 6.19 20.97
N LEU A 103 -10.16 6.79 20.59
CA LEU A 103 -11.20 7.28 21.51
C LEU A 103 -11.90 6.14 22.27
N MET A 104 -11.99 4.95 21.68
CA MET A 104 -12.43 3.73 22.35
C MET A 104 -11.40 3.15 23.34
N GLY A 105 -10.27 3.85 23.54
CA GLY A 105 -9.24 3.49 24.51
C GLY A 105 -8.26 2.41 24.03
N ILE A 106 -8.26 2.10 22.74
CA ILE A 106 -7.39 1.07 22.16
C ILE A 106 -6.14 1.72 21.53
N PRO A 107 -4.92 1.19 21.76
CA PRO A 107 -3.72 1.63 21.06
C PRO A 107 -3.85 1.41 19.55
N VAL A 108 -3.40 2.38 18.76
CA VAL A 108 -3.50 2.33 17.29
C VAL A 108 -2.13 2.35 16.64
N ILE A 109 -1.97 1.55 15.59
CA ILE A 109 -0.85 1.61 14.66
C ILE A 109 -1.41 2.06 13.31
N THR A 110 -0.77 3.04 12.69
CA THR A 110 -1.16 3.50 11.34
C THR A 110 -0.06 3.21 10.34
N ILE A 111 -0.42 3.17 9.06
CA ILE A 111 0.54 3.14 7.96
C ILE A 111 0.85 4.56 7.48
N ALA A 112 2.13 4.87 7.28
CA ALA A 112 2.55 6.03 6.52
C ALA A 112 2.53 5.70 5.03
N MET A 113 1.85 6.56 4.27
CA MET A 113 1.80 6.51 2.81
C MET A 113 2.82 7.51 2.24
N PRO A 114 3.46 7.21 1.10
CA PRO A 114 4.32 8.17 0.42
C PRO A 114 3.58 9.47 0.07
N GLY A 115 4.33 10.49 -0.32
CA GLY A 115 3.80 11.81 -0.68
C GLY A 115 3.91 12.85 0.43
N VAL A 116 3.15 13.93 0.29
CA VAL A 116 3.23 15.12 1.16
C VAL A 116 2.00 15.19 2.08
N ARG A 117 2.17 14.89 3.37
CA ARG A 117 1.07 14.77 4.36
C ARG A 117 1.27 15.66 5.57
N PHE A 118 1.42 16.96 5.32
CA PHE A 118 1.55 17.99 6.37
C PHE A 118 0.19 18.47 6.90
N ASP A 119 -0.92 18.08 6.27
CA ASP A 119 -2.25 18.49 6.72
C ASP A 119 -2.56 17.97 8.12
N ASP A 120 -3.35 18.77 8.86
CA ASP A 120 -3.66 18.53 10.26
C ASP A 120 -4.31 17.16 10.49
N THR A 121 -5.09 16.67 9.53
CA THR A 121 -5.76 15.37 9.62
C THR A 121 -4.73 14.22 9.65
N HIS A 122 -3.79 14.16 8.70
CA HIS A 122 -2.74 13.14 8.77
C HIS A 122 -1.88 13.29 10.04
N GLN A 123 -1.56 14.53 10.42
CA GLN A 123 -0.78 14.80 11.63
C GLN A 123 -1.52 14.38 12.91
N LEU A 124 -2.85 14.50 12.97
CA LEU A 124 -3.68 13.94 14.03
C LEU A 124 -3.53 12.41 14.09
N GLY A 125 -3.62 11.74 12.94
CA GLY A 125 -3.41 10.30 12.82
C GLY A 125 -2.03 9.84 13.33
N TYR A 126 -0.96 10.51 12.89
CA TYR A 126 0.40 10.18 13.31
C TYR A 126 0.67 10.51 14.78
N SER A 127 0.16 11.65 15.27
CA SER A 127 0.41 12.12 16.64
C SER A 127 -0.11 11.14 17.70
N GLN A 128 -1.25 10.51 17.46
CA GLN A 128 -1.89 9.58 18.39
C GLN A 128 -1.44 8.11 18.24
N ALA A 129 -0.71 7.79 17.18
CA ALA A 129 -0.29 6.43 16.88
C ALA A 129 0.76 5.91 17.89
N SER A 130 0.61 4.67 18.32
CA SER A 130 1.58 3.95 19.16
C SER A 130 2.79 3.49 18.36
N ALA A 131 2.61 3.26 17.07
CA ALA A 131 3.67 3.05 16.07
C ALA A 131 3.16 3.49 14.69
N ILE A 132 4.08 3.83 13.79
CA ILE A 132 3.80 4.16 12.40
C ILE A 132 4.60 3.18 11.54
N ILE A 133 3.93 2.38 10.73
CA ILE A 133 4.59 1.46 9.78
C ILE A 133 4.74 2.16 8.45
N ALA A 134 5.87 2.03 7.79
CA ALA A 134 6.11 2.57 6.46
C ALA A 134 6.58 1.45 5.52
N ALA A 135 5.81 1.20 4.46
CA ALA A 135 6.07 0.13 3.50
C ALA A 135 7.11 0.54 2.44
N TRP A 136 8.26 1.01 2.90
CA TRP A 136 9.45 1.33 2.10
C TRP A 136 10.72 1.03 2.90
N PRO A 137 11.90 0.94 2.24
CA PRO A 137 13.15 0.55 2.90
C PRO A 137 13.64 1.49 3.99
N ASP A 138 14.45 0.97 4.91
CA ASP A 138 15.01 1.73 6.03
C ASP A 138 16.08 2.77 5.65
N TRP A 139 16.63 2.70 4.44
CA TRP A 139 17.55 3.70 3.89
C TRP A 139 16.85 4.90 3.27
N VAL A 140 15.52 4.84 3.07
CA VAL A 140 14.76 5.97 2.55
C VAL A 140 14.81 7.10 3.60
N PRO A 141 15.22 8.33 3.23
CA PRO A 141 15.22 9.45 4.15
C PRO A 141 13.84 9.67 4.76
N ILE A 142 13.79 9.93 6.08
CA ILE A 142 12.53 10.18 6.77
C ILE A 142 11.85 11.41 6.13
N PRO A 143 10.64 11.29 5.58
CA PRO A 143 9.92 12.42 5.01
C PRO A 143 9.76 13.54 6.04
N PRO A 144 9.91 14.82 5.67
CA PRO A 144 9.86 15.92 6.62
C PRO A 144 8.60 15.93 7.51
N HIS A 145 7.44 15.56 6.98
CA HIS A 145 6.17 15.48 7.72
C HIS A 145 6.08 14.34 8.75
N LEU A 146 7.05 13.43 8.77
CA LEU A 146 7.19 12.34 9.76
C LEU A 146 8.31 12.58 10.77
N THR A 147 9.11 13.65 10.61
CA THR A 147 10.26 13.95 11.48
C THR A 147 9.87 13.99 12.96
N ALA A 148 8.73 14.60 13.28
CA ALA A 148 8.21 14.71 14.65
C ALA A 148 7.73 13.37 15.25
N HIS A 149 7.76 12.29 14.47
CA HIS A 149 7.28 10.96 14.83
C HIS A 149 8.32 9.87 14.55
N ALA A 150 9.57 10.26 14.27
CA ALA A 150 10.65 9.36 13.89
C ALA A 150 10.97 8.31 14.96
N ASP A 151 10.72 8.62 16.24
CA ASP A 151 10.94 7.73 17.39
C ASP A 151 10.04 6.48 17.39
N ARG A 152 8.96 6.51 16.62
CA ARG A 152 7.96 5.43 16.48
C ARG A 152 7.67 5.08 15.02
N LEU A 153 8.52 5.53 14.09
CA LEU A 153 8.46 5.18 12.69
C LEU A 153 9.23 3.89 12.42
N HIS A 154 8.58 2.93 11.77
CA HIS A 154 9.16 1.64 11.42
C HIS A 154 9.10 1.46 9.90
N MET A 155 10.24 1.68 9.24
CA MET A 155 10.42 1.41 7.81
C MET A 155 10.69 -0.08 7.62
N VAL A 156 9.77 -0.78 6.96
CA VAL A 156 9.76 -2.25 6.94
C VAL A 156 10.11 -2.83 5.58
N GLY A 157 10.39 -2.02 4.55
CA GLY A 157 10.52 -2.46 3.16
C GLY A 157 9.17 -2.54 2.44
N GLY A 158 9.20 -2.75 1.12
CA GLY A 158 7.97 -2.91 0.32
C GLY A 158 7.20 -4.17 0.70
N ILE A 159 5.89 -4.08 0.91
CA ILE A 159 5.06 -5.24 1.27
C ILE A 159 4.35 -5.76 0.03
N SER A 160 4.75 -6.94 -0.45
CA SER A 160 4.01 -7.72 -1.44
C SER A 160 3.00 -8.64 -0.74
N ARG A 161 1.93 -9.01 -1.44
CA ARG A 161 1.01 -10.08 -1.02
C ARG A 161 1.56 -11.49 -1.29
N PHE A 162 2.64 -11.57 -2.05
CA PHE A 162 3.29 -12.81 -2.44
C PHE A 162 4.59 -12.98 -1.64
N GLU A 163 5.01 -14.23 -1.49
CA GLU A 163 6.29 -14.57 -0.88
C GLU A 163 7.32 -14.97 -1.93
N SER A 164 8.60 -14.74 -1.60
CA SER A 164 9.69 -15.23 -2.43
C SER A 164 9.67 -16.74 -2.40
N ILE A 165 9.61 -17.38 -3.57
CA ILE A 165 9.83 -18.82 -3.66
C ILE A 165 11.34 -19.00 -3.77
N ASP A 166 11.98 -19.40 -2.67
CA ASP A 166 13.39 -19.77 -2.67
C ASP A 166 13.64 -20.85 -3.73
N GLY A 167 14.57 -20.60 -4.67
CA GLY A 167 15.09 -21.63 -5.58
C GLY A 167 14.54 -21.68 -7.01
N GLY A 168 13.96 -20.61 -7.56
CA GLY A 168 13.63 -20.53 -8.99
C GLY A 168 14.81 -20.02 -9.83
N GLU A 169 15.24 -20.81 -10.80
CA GLU A 169 16.37 -20.63 -11.72
C GLU A 169 16.73 -19.17 -12.10
N THR A 170 18.02 -18.84 -11.99
CA THR A 170 18.62 -17.69 -12.67
C THR A 170 18.44 -17.81 -14.18
N ALA A 171 17.85 -16.78 -14.77
CA ALA A 171 17.94 -16.40 -16.17
C ALA A 171 17.61 -17.50 -17.20
N ALA A 172 16.34 -17.93 -17.24
CA ALA A 172 15.74 -18.12 -18.57
C ALA A 172 15.81 -16.77 -19.31
N GLN A 173 15.99 -16.78 -20.64
CA GLN A 173 15.86 -15.55 -21.43
C GLN A 173 14.51 -14.92 -21.09
N ARG A 174 14.55 -13.75 -20.45
CA ARG A 174 13.36 -12.97 -20.17
C ARG A 174 12.87 -12.39 -21.48
N GLU A 175 11.59 -12.56 -21.78
CA GLU A 175 11.00 -12.20 -23.06
C GLU A 175 9.66 -11.48 -22.85
N GLY A 176 9.35 -10.59 -23.79
CA GLY A 176 8.08 -9.87 -23.82
C GLY A 176 7.95 -8.73 -22.80
N VAL A 177 7.13 -7.76 -23.16
CA VAL A 177 6.76 -6.64 -22.29
C VAL A 177 5.50 -7.01 -21.52
N VAL A 178 5.47 -6.70 -20.22
CA VAL A 178 4.26 -6.78 -19.40
C VAL A 178 3.85 -5.39 -18.96
N ILE A 179 2.58 -5.03 -19.12
CA ILE A 179 1.99 -3.83 -18.52
C ILE A 179 1.18 -4.25 -17.30
N LEU A 180 1.59 -3.81 -16.11
CA LEU A 180 0.93 -4.12 -14.85
C LEU A 180 0.04 -2.94 -14.40
N ARG A 181 -1.27 -3.12 -14.50
CA ARG A 181 -2.29 -2.13 -14.11
C ARG A 181 -2.88 -2.42 -12.73
N GLY A 182 -3.01 -1.38 -11.93
CA GLY A 182 -3.83 -1.41 -10.72
C GLY A 182 -5.32 -1.20 -11.02
N VAL A 183 -6.17 -1.44 -10.03
CA VAL A 183 -7.60 -1.08 -10.10
C VAL A 183 -7.70 0.45 -10.03
N GLY A 184 -8.17 1.09 -11.12
CA GLY A 184 -8.33 2.56 -11.21
C GLY A 184 -7.11 3.30 -11.80
N GLY A 185 -6.48 2.75 -12.84
CA GLY A 185 -5.47 3.43 -13.64
C GLY A 185 -5.94 3.56 -15.08
N ASP A 186 -6.39 4.75 -15.45
CA ASP A 186 -7.18 5.01 -16.67
C ASP A 186 -6.30 5.59 -17.80
N ASP A 187 -5.14 6.16 -17.45
CA ASP A 187 -4.26 6.87 -18.39
C ASP A 187 -3.52 5.96 -19.37
N PHE A 188 -3.44 4.65 -19.07
CA PHE A 188 -2.76 3.69 -19.93
C PHE A 188 -3.46 3.50 -21.28
N ASP A 189 -4.76 3.77 -21.38
CA ASP A 189 -5.52 3.56 -22.62
C ASP A 189 -5.33 4.70 -23.64
N SER A 190 -4.60 5.75 -23.28
CA SER A 190 -4.40 6.97 -24.09
C SER A 190 -3.08 7.05 -24.84
N GLN A 191 -2.21 6.05 -24.69
CA GLN A 191 -0.81 6.08 -25.15
C GLN A 191 -0.46 4.89 -26.05
N ASP A 192 0.50 5.10 -26.95
CA ASP A 192 1.00 4.08 -27.88
C ASP A 192 2.11 3.24 -27.23
N TRP A 193 1.72 2.24 -26.45
CA TRP A 193 2.64 1.31 -25.78
C TRP A 193 3.26 0.30 -26.76
N PRO A 194 4.46 -0.25 -26.45
CA PRO A 194 4.98 -1.41 -27.17
C PRO A 194 4.05 -2.61 -27.03
N GLU A 195 4.17 -3.58 -27.94
CA GLU A 195 3.42 -4.84 -27.86
C GLU A 195 3.66 -5.53 -26.51
N ALA A 196 2.59 -5.69 -25.73
CA ALA A 196 2.69 -6.12 -24.34
C ALA A 196 1.53 -7.02 -23.91
N THR A 197 1.84 -7.90 -22.95
CA THR A 197 0.81 -8.61 -22.18
C THR A 197 0.31 -7.67 -21.07
N VAL A 198 -0.96 -7.30 -21.11
CA VAL A 198 -1.58 -6.41 -20.10
C VAL A 198 -2.18 -7.26 -18.97
N LEU A 199 -1.79 -6.98 -17.73
CA LEU A 199 -2.30 -7.61 -16.51
C LEU A 199 -3.01 -6.55 -15.66
N GLY A 200 -4.23 -6.84 -15.21
CA GLY A 200 -5.08 -5.88 -14.49
C GLY A 200 -6.08 -5.18 -15.41
N GLY A 201 -6.92 -4.30 -14.83
CA GLY A 201 -8.11 -3.79 -15.53
C GLY A 201 -9.11 -4.91 -15.78
N ASP A 202 -9.47 -5.13 -17.05
CA ASP A 202 -10.42 -6.18 -17.47
C ASP A 202 -9.83 -7.60 -17.39
N VAL A 203 -8.49 -7.73 -17.31
CA VAL A 203 -7.79 -9.02 -17.22
C VAL A 203 -7.33 -9.26 -15.79
N LEU A 204 -8.23 -9.81 -14.98
CA LEU A 204 -7.96 -10.17 -13.59
C LEU A 204 -7.06 -11.41 -13.52
N VAL A 205 -5.81 -11.22 -13.07
CA VAL A 205 -4.88 -12.30 -12.75
C VAL A 205 -4.69 -12.38 -11.24
N SER A 206 -4.97 -13.56 -10.66
CA SER A 206 -4.86 -13.80 -9.22
C SER A 206 -3.42 -13.69 -8.74
N ASP A 207 -2.47 -14.25 -9.49
CA ASP A 207 -1.03 -14.18 -9.25
C ASP A 207 -0.27 -13.74 -10.52
N PRO A 208 0.18 -12.48 -10.60
CA PRO A 208 0.96 -12.00 -11.74
C PRO A 208 2.43 -12.43 -11.68
N THR A 209 2.92 -12.99 -10.56
CA THR A 209 4.36 -13.23 -10.36
C THR A 209 5.01 -14.11 -11.42
N PRO A 210 4.37 -15.14 -12.01
CA PRO A 210 4.97 -15.91 -13.09
C PRO A 210 5.24 -15.05 -14.35
N HIS A 211 4.32 -14.15 -14.67
CA HIS A 211 4.45 -13.24 -15.82
C HIS A 211 5.55 -12.21 -15.57
N LEU A 212 5.59 -11.63 -14.35
CA LEU A 212 6.61 -10.64 -13.99
C LEU A 212 8.02 -11.24 -14.03
N ARG A 213 8.20 -12.48 -13.54
CA ARG A 213 9.52 -13.15 -13.57
C ARG A 213 10.02 -13.42 -14.98
N ALA A 214 9.11 -13.73 -15.90
CA ALA A 214 9.42 -14.07 -17.29
C ALA A 214 9.61 -12.83 -18.19
N ALA A 215 9.04 -11.68 -17.82
CA ALA A 215 9.04 -10.47 -18.62
C ALA A 215 10.45 -9.89 -18.82
N SER A 216 10.79 -9.47 -20.04
CA SER A 216 12.01 -8.69 -20.31
C SER A 216 11.95 -7.32 -19.65
N VAL A 217 10.75 -6.74 -19.54
CA VAL A 217 10.47 -5.54 -18.77
C VAL A 217 9.01 -5.49 -18.31
N VAL A 218 8.79 -4.89 -17.15
CA VAL A 218 7.48 -4.56 -16.62
C VAL A 218 7.28 -3.05 -16.66
N ILE A 219 6.23 -2.61 -17.34
CA ILE A 219 5.77 -1.23 -17.33
C ILE A 219 4.64 -1.11 -16.31
N ALA A 220 4.77 -0.20 -15.34
CA ALA A 220 3.77 -0.06 -14.27
C ALA A 220 3.65 1.36 -13.75
N ALA A 221 2.53 1.62 -13.07
CA ALA A 221 2.38 2.78 -12.20
C ALA A 221 3.21 2.61 -10.91
N ALA A 222 3.51 3.70 -10.21
CA ALA A 222 4.35 3.70 -9.00
C ALA A 222 3.56 3.35 -7.71
N GLY A 223 2.55 2.49 -7.80
CA GLY A 223 1.80 2.02 -6.63
C GLY A 223 2.65 1.10 -5.75
N GLN A 224 2.63 1.31 -4.44
CA GLN A 224 3.50 0.56 -3.50
C GLN A 224 3.42 -0.96 -3.65
N ASN A 225 2.23 -1.52 -3.90
CA ASN A 225 2.07 -2.96 -4.06
C ASN A 225 2.65 -3.46 -5.38
N SER A 226 2.41 -2.76 -6.50
CA SER A 226 3.00 -3.10 -7.79
C SER A 226 4.51 -3.06 -7.74
N VAL A 227 5.08 -2.02 -7.12
CA VAL A 227 6.53 -1.89 -6.91
C VAL A 227 7.06 -3.03 -6.04
N ALA A 228 6.34 -3.40 -4.98
CA ALA A 228 6.75 -4.53 -4.13
C ALA A 228 6.72 -5.87 -4.88
N ASP A 229 5.71 -6.12 -5.73
CA ASP A 229 5.59 -7.34 -6.54
C ASP A 229 6.69 -7.42 -7.62
N ILE A 230 7.02 -6.29 -8.26
CA ILE A 230 8.15 -6.18 -9.20
C ILE A 230 9.47 -6.45 -8.48
N ALA A 231 9.69 -5.81 -7.34
CA ALA A 231 10.90 -6.01 -6.53
C ALA A 231 11.04 -7.45 -6.03
N LEU A 232 9.94 -8.11 -5.66
CA LEU A 232 9.93 -9.51 -5.25
C LEU A 232 10.38 -10.44 -6.38
N THR A 233 9.99 -10.14 -7.61
CA THR A 233 10.28 -10.97 -8.79
C THR A 233 11.60 -10.63 -9.47
N GLY A 234 12.25 -9.54 -9.05
CA GLY A 234 13.49 -9.04 -9.66
C GLY A 234 13.29 -8.66 -11.14
N ALA A 235 12.07 -8.28 -11.53
CA ALA A 235 11.74 -7.96 -12.90
C ALA A 235 12.30 -6.58 -13.27
N PRO A 236 12.94 -6.42 -14.44
CA PRO A 236 13.27 -5.10 -14.98
C PRO A 236 12.02 -4.22 -15.07
N ALA A 237 12.12 -2.94 -14.73
CA ALA A 237 10.96 -2.07 -14.65
C ALA A 237 11.15 -0.67 -15.21
N ILE A 238 10.11 -0.20 -15.90
CA ILE A 238 9.91 1.19 -16.31
C ILE A 238 8.64 1.69 -15.62
N ILE A 239 8.78 2.72 -14.79
CA ILE A 239 7.73 3.20 -13.89
C ILE A 239 7.22 4.55 -14.37
N PHE A 240 5.91 4.64 -14.58
CA PHE A 240 5.19 5.86 -14.95
C PHE A 240 4.30 6.28 -13.77
N PRO A 241 4.76 7.17 -12.86
CA PRO A 241 3.92 7.61 -11.75
C PRO A 241 2.66 8.30 -12.25
N GLN A 242 1.54 8.05 -11.58
CA GLN A 242 0.26 8.71 -11.86
C GLN A 242 -0.01 9.84 -10.88
N GLU A 243 -0.84 10.79 -11.29
CA GLU A 243 -1.40 11.78 -10.38
C GLU A 243 -2.29 11.10 -9.34
N ARG A 244 -2.01 11.39 -8.07
CA ARG A 244 -2.73 10.86 -6.92
C ARG A 244 -2.82 11.96 -5.86
N PRO A 245 -3.85 11.93 -4.99
CA PRO A 245 -3.89 12.81 -3.84
C PRO A 245 -2.56 12.77 -3.08
N PHE A 246 -2.03 13.93 -2.72
CA PHE A 246 -0.76 14.07 -1.98
C PHE A 246 0.52 13.61 -2.73
N GLY A 247 0.45 13.23 -4.00
CA GLY A 247 1.62 12.92 -4.83
C GLY A 247 2.36 11.63 -4.45
N GLU A 248 1.65 10.64 -3.91
CA GLU A 248 2.25 9.40 -3.39
C GLU A 248 3.02 8.57 -4.43
N GLN A 249 2.52 8.48 -5.66
CA GLN A 249 3.20 7.75 -6.73
C GLN A 249 4.44 8.49 -7.23
N HIS A 250 4.38 9.81 -7.38
CA HIS A 250 5.54 10.63 -7.71
C HIS A 250 6.65 10.51 -6.65
N ALA A 251 6.29 10.58 -5.36
CA ALA A 251 7.26 10.38 -4.28
C ALA A 251 7.91 8.98 -4.33
N THR A 252 7.13 7.94 -4.64
CA THR A 252 7.66 6.58 -4.80
C THR A 252 8.60 6.50 -6.00
N ALA A 253 8.21 7.06 -7.15
CA ALA A 253 9.02 7.05 -8.37
C ALA A 253 10.35 7.81 -8.19
N SER A 254 10.35 8.96 -7.53
CA SER A 254 11.59 9.69 -7.22
C SER A 254 12.57 8.85 -6.39
N ILE A 255 12.08 8.12 -5.38
CA ILE A 255 12.93 7.22 -4.58
C ILE A 255 13.50 6.08 -5.45
N LEU A 256 12.68 5.49 -6.33
CA LEU A 256 13.14 4.41 -7.22
C LEU A 256 14.19 4.88 -8.22
N GLU A 257 14.03 6.09 -8.74
CA GLU A 257 14.96 6.71 -9.68
C GLU A 257 16.29 7.07 -8.99
N GLU A 258 16.25 7.79 -7.87
CA GLU A 258 17.43 8.20 -7.10
C GLU A 258 18.24 7.00 -6.60
N ALA A 259 17.56 5.89 -6.28
CA ALA A 259 18.22 4.66 -5.84
C ALA A 259 18.61 3.72 -6.99
N GLU A 260 18.36 4.10 -8.25
CA GLU A 260 18.65 3.31 -9.46
C GLU A 260 18.03 1.89 -9.42
N LEU A 261 16.78 1.80 -8.95
CA LEU A 261 16.04 0.54 -8.85
C LEU A 261 15.16 0.27 -10.08
N ALA A 262 14.66 1.33 -10.71
CA ALA A 262 13.84 1.27 -11.90
C ALA A 262 14.11 2.48 -12.80
N VAL A 263 13.69 2.41 -14.07
CA VAL A 263 13.70 3.55 -14.98
C VAL A 263 12.42 4.36 -14.79
N VAL A 264 12.52 5.69 -14.72
CA VAL A 264 11.36 6.58 -14.53
C VAL A 264 11.37 7.66 -15.62
N PRO A 265 10.71 7.43 -16.76
CA PRO A 265 10.66 8.45 -17.81
C PRO A 265 9.83 9.67 -17.38
N HIS A 266 10.34 10.87 -17.63
CA HIS A 266 9.62 12.12 -17.36
C HIS A 266 8.67 12.56 -18.50
N SER A 267 8.73 11.87 -19.63
CA SER A 267 7.84 12.05 -20.78
C SER A 267 7.59 10.70 -21.44
N PHE A 268 6.50 10.58 -22.21
CA PHE A 268 6.24 9.36 -22.96
C PHE A 268 7.35 9.13 -24.02
N PRO A 269 8.00 7.97 -24.06
CA PRO A 269 9.09 7.71 -25.00
C PRO A 269 8.62 7.62 -26.46
N SER A 270 9.48 8.02 -27.40
CA SER A 270 9.29 7.69 -28.82
C SER A 270 9.59 6.21 -29.08
N PRO A 271 9.08 5.62 -30.19
CA PRO A 271 9.29 4.21 -30.51
C PRO A 271 10.76 3.74 -30.46
N GLU A 272 11.70 4.60 -30.86
CA GLU A 272 13.12 4.30 -30.93
C GLU A 272 13.82 4.29 -29.56
N GLN A 273 13.20 4.89 -28.54
CA GLN A 273 13.79 4.99 -27.20
C GLN A 273 13.53 3.74 -26.34
N TRP A 274 12.56 2.90 -26.70
CA TRP A 274 12.17 1.75 -25.88
C TRP A 274 13.28 0.73 -25.69
N GLU A 275 14.09 0.47 -26.71
CA GLU A 275 15.21 -0.49 -26.63
C GLU A 275 16.22 -0.08 -25.54
N GLU A 276 16.67 1.19 -25.57
CA GLU A 276 17.60 1.74 -24.58
C GLU A 276 17.01 1.74 -23.16
N LEU A 277 15.73 2.08 -23.01
CA LEU A 277 15.06 2.08 -21.70
C LEU A 277 14.92 0.67 -21.12
N ILE A 278 14.67 -0.33 -21.96
CA ILE A 278 14.58 -1.75 -21.56
C ILE A 278 15.96 -2.26 -21.10
N GLU A 279 17.02 -1.95 -21.83
CA GLU A 279 18.39 -2.30 -21.45
C GLU A 279 18.78 -1.67 -20.11
N LEU A 280 18.47 -0.38 -19.92
CA LEU A 280 18.73 0.31 -18.66
C LEU A 280 17.91 -0.28 -17.49
N ALA A 281 16.64 -0.63 -17.74
CA ALA A 281 15.79 -1.27 -16.75
C ALA A 281 16.35 -2.64 -16.33
N ALA A 282 16.92 -3.40 -17.27
CA ALA A 282 17.54 -4.69 -16.99
C ALA A 282 18.77 -4.54 -16.08
N LEU A 283 19.61 -3.53 -16.32
CA LEU A 283 20.76 -3.22 -15.46
C LEU A 283 20.33 -2.84 -14.04
N ARG A 284 19.31 -1.98 -13.91
CA ARG A 284 18.80 -1.51 -12.60
C ARG A 284 18.13 -2.62 -11.77
N ALA A 285 17.57 -3.64 -12.43
CA ALA A 285 16.87 -4.74 -11.76
C ALA A 285 17.74 -5.54 -10.76
N GLU A 286 19.06 -5.53 -10.93
CA GLU A 286 20.02 -6.16 -10.00
C GLU A 286 19.92 -5.56 -8.58
N ASN A 287 19.45 -4.32 -8.48
CA ASN A 287 19.35 -3.59 -7.23
C ASN A 287 18.06 -3.84 -6.45
N TRP A 288 17.09 -4.62 -6.97
CA TRP A 288 15.78 -4.79 -6.31
C TRP A 288 15.84 -5.32 -4.87
N HIS A 289 16.90 -6.05 -4.51
CA HIS A 289 17.16 -6.47 -3.13
C HIS A 289 17.19 -5.29 -2.15
N ARG A 290 17.57 -4.09 -2.59
CA ARG A 290 17.55 -2.85 -1.81
C ARG A 290 16.14 -2.36 -1.49
N TRP A 291 15.11 -2.75 -2.24
CA TRP A 291 13.72 -2.43 -1.88
C TRP A 291 13.21 -3.22 -0.66
N GLN A 292 14.01 -4.18 -0.18
CA GLN A 292 13.77 -4.92 1.06
C GLN A 292 12.40 -5.63 1.09
N THR A 293 11.88 -6.11 -0.04
CA THR A 293 10.57 -6.79 -0.05
C THR A 293 10.57 -8.07 0.77
N THR A 294 11.65 -8.85 0.70
CA THR A 294 11.77 -10.12 1.43
C THR A 294 11.64 -9.90 2.94
N GLY A 295 10.62 -10.53 3.54
CA GLY A 295 10.33 -10.45 4.97
C GLY A 295 9.70 -9.13 5.44
N ALA A 296 9.29 -8.23 4.54
CA ALA A 296 8.69 -6.95 4.93
C ALA A 296 7.38 -7.11 5.72
N ALA A 297 6.50 -8.00 5.26
CA ALA A 297 5.26 -8.31 5.96
C ALA A 297 5.51 -8.85 7.37
N LYS A 298 6.51 -9.73 7.54
CA LYS A 298 6.95 -10.24 8.84
C LYS A 298 7.51 -9.14 9.75
N ARG A 299 8.30 -8.20 9.21
CA ARG A 299 8.79 -7.04 9.97
C ARG A 299 7.64 -6.14 10.43
N ALA A 300 6.64 -5.90 9.58
CA ALA A 300 5.42 -5.17 9.94
C ALA A 300 4.64 -5.89 11.05
N ALA A 301 4.44 -7.21 10.93
CA ALA A 301 3.77 -8.02 11.94
C ALA A 301 4.49 -7.94 13.30
N ALA A 302 5.83 -8.01 13.31
CA ALA A 302 6.62 -7.88 14.53
C ALA A 302 6.42 -6.53 15.25
N VAL A 303 6.25 -5.43 14.51
CA VAL A 303 5.91 -4.11 15.10
C VAL A 303 4.53 -4.18 15.78
N ILE A 304 3.54 -4.77 15.10
CA ILE A 304 2.20 -4.91 15.65
C ILE A 304 2.20 -5.78 16.91
N ASP A 305 2.84 -6.94 16.88
CA ASP A 305 2.94 -7.85 18.03
C ASP A 305 3.71 -7.20 19.21
N GLN A 306 4.73 -6.40 18.93
CA GLN A 306 5.46 -5.66 19.98
C GLN A 306 4.55 -4.65 20.70
N VAL A 307 3.74 -3.89 19.97
CA VAL A 307 2.77 -2.97 20.58
C VAL A 307 1.67 -3.75 21.28
N ALA A 308 1.18 -4.84 20.69
CA ALA A 308 0.18 -5.69 21.31
C ALA A 308 0.67 -6.22 22.67
N ALA A 309 1.89 -6.76 22.74
CA ALA A 309 2.48 -7.32 23.95
C ALA A 309 2.60 -6.30 25.10
N LYS A 310 2.94 -5.04 24.79
CA LYS A 310 3.00 -3.94 25.79
C LYS A 310 1.63 -3.59 26.40
N ASN A 311 0.54 -3.96 25.72
CA ASN A 311 -0.83 -3.59 26.06
C ASN A 311 -1.71 -4.78 26.44
N ARG A 312 -1.15 -6.00 26.51
CA ARG A 312 -1.85 -7.14 27.11
C ARG A 312 -1.95 -6.87 28.62
N LYS A 313 -3.19 -6.81 29.11
CA LYS A 313 -3.48 -6.79 30.55
C LYS A 313 -3.49 -8.20 31.10
#